data_AF-A0AA97HD16-F1
#
_entry.id   AF-A0AA97HD16-F1
#
_cell.length_a   1.000
_cell.length_b   1.000
_cell.length_c   1.000
_cell.angle_alpha   90.00
_cell.angle_beta   90.00
_cell.angle_gamma   90.00
#
_symmetry.space_group_name_H-M   'P 1'
#
loop_
_entity.id
_entity.type
_entity.pdbx_description
1 polymer ?
#
loop_
_entity_poly.entity_id
_entity_poly.type
_entity_poly.pdbx_seq_one_letter_code
_entity_poly.pdbx_strand_id
1 'polypeptide(L)'
;MKTVILHYHLFKNAGTSLDAAFKENFSVEQGEWVTREFSAQPAKNREELKQWIIDNPQAKCFSSHTAIFPVPHIDGINIIPVIFYRHPIDRIASAYSFEKKQGGNGFSLKSCP
;
A
#
# COMPACT_ATOMS: atom_id res chain seq x y z
N MET A 1 10.59 -18.65 11.09
CA MET A 1 10.40 -17.89 9.83
C MET A 1 9.09 -17.13 9.94
N LYS A 2 9.14 -15.80 9.96
CA LYS A 2 7.95 -14.93 10.05
C LYS A 2 7.34 -14.78 8.66
N THR A 3 6.02 -14.79 8.53
CA THR A 3 5.34 -14.48 7.26
C THR A 3 4.57 -13.18 7.40
N VAL A 4 4.70 -12.28 6.42
CA VAL A 4 4.02 -10.98 6.39
C VAL A 4 3.36 -10.74 5.05
N ILE A 5 2.26 -9.99 5.06
CA ILE A 5 1.58 -9.50 3.87
C ILE A 5 2.09 -8.11 3.55
N LEU A 6 2.46 -7.87 2.30
CA LEU A 6 2.79 -6.55 1.78
C LEU A 6 1.81 -6.16 0.68
N HIS A 7 0.85 -5.30 1.01
CA HIS A 7 -0.14 -4.77 0.09
C HIS A 7 0.38 -3.52 -0.62
N TYR A 8 0.54 -3.62 -1.94
CA TYR A 8 0.83 -2.49 -2.81
C TYR A 8 -0.49 -1.82 -3.21
N HIS A 9 -0.84 -0.73 -2.52
CA HIS A 9 -2.11 -0.05 -2.71
C HIS A 9 -2.08 0.83 -3.98
N LEU A 10 -2.38 0.21 -5.12
CA LEU A 10 -2.49 0.94 -6.38
C LEU A 10 -3.77 1.79 -6.43
N PHE A 11 -3.60 3.09 -6.69
CA PHE A 11 -4.71 4.05 -6.76
C PHE A 11 -5.87 3.58 -7.66
N LYS A 12 -7.09 3.66 -7.11
CA LYS A 12 -8.38 3.27 -7.73
C LYS A 12 -8.52 1.79 -8.12
N ASN A 13 -7.72 0.90 -7.55
CA ASN A 13 -7.90 -0.55 -7.67
C ASN A 13 -8.58 -1.20 -6.46
N ALA A 14 -9.56 -0.50 -5.85
CA ALA A 14 -10.30 -0.96 -4.66
C ALA A 14 -9.44 -1.19 -3.39
N GLY A 15 -8.25 -0.60 -3.32
CA GLY A 15 -7.37 -0.82 -2.17
C GLY A 15 -7.94 -0.31 -0.84
N THR A 16 -8.83 0.70 -0.82
CA THR A 16 -9.53 1.13 0.41
C THR A 16 -10.43 0.03 0.99
N SER A 17 -11.11 -0.74 0.12
CA SER A 17 -11.94 -1.87 0.56
C SER A 17 -11.07 -3.01 1.09
N LEU A 18 -9.92 -3.24 0.47
CA LEU A 18 -8.97 -4.24 0.96
C LEU A 18 -8.31 -3.83 2.28
N ASP A 19 -7.94 -2.56 2.44
CA ASP A 19 -7.43 -2.02 3.70
C ASP A 19 -8.47 -2.16 4.83
N ALA A 20 -9.76 -1.98 4.53
CA ALA A 20 -10.83 -2.22 5.50
C ALA A 20 -10.88 -3.70 5.91
N ALA A 21 -10.86 -4.63 4.94
CA ALA A 21 -10.83 -6.06 5.22
C ALA A 21 -9.59 -6.46 6.04
N PHE A 22 -8.42 -5.86 5.78
CA PHE A 22 -7.23 -6.10 6.58
C PHE A 22 -7.38 -5.60 8.02
N LYS A 23 -7.93 -4.40 8.23
CA LYS A 23 -8.16 -3.85 9.57
C LYS A 23 -9.16 -4.66 10.39
N GLU A 24 -10.08 -5.36 9.74
CA GLU A 24 -11.02 -6.28 10.40
C GLU A 24 -10.35 -7.59 10.85
N ASN A 25 -9.25 -7.99 10.19
CA ASN A 25 -8.57 -9.27 10.43
C ASN A 25 -7.22 -9.14 11.17
N PHE A 26 -6.64 -7.93 11.21
CA PHE A 26 -5.38 -7.63 11.87
C PHE A 26 -5.59 -6.48 12.85
N SER A 27 -5.22 -6.71 14.11
CA SER A 27 -5.45 -5.71 15.16
C SER A 27 -4.63 -4.45 14.94
N VAL A 28 -5.33 -3.33 14.71
CA VAL A 28 -4.72 -2.00 14.59
C VAL A 28 -4.12 -1.58 15.94
N GLU A 29 -4.81 -1.87 17.04
CA GLU A 29 -4.38 -1.52 18.40
C GLU A 29 -3.09 -2.24 18.81
N GLN A 30 -2.91 -3.48 18.35
CA GLN A 30 -1.70 -4.26 18.61
C GLN A 30 -0.59 -4.01 17.56
N GLY A 31 -0.84 -3.12 16.60
CA GLY A 31 0.12 -2.79 15.54
C GLY A 31 0.34 -3.92 14.52
N GLU A 32 -0.61 -4.85 14.39
CA GLU A 32 -0.53 -5.94 13.43
C GLU A 32 -0.77 -5.48 11.98
N TRP A 33 -1.51 -4.38 11.82
CA TRP A 33 -1.69 -3.67 10.56
C TRP A 33 -1.02 -2.29 10.62
N VAL A 34 -0.13 -2.03 9.67
CA VAL A 34 0.60 -0.75 9.59
C VAL A 34 0.60 -0.20 8.18
N THR A 35 0.61 1.14 8.07
CA THR A 35 0.65 1.86 6.79
C THR A 35 1.72 2.95 6.82
N ARG A 36 2.44 3.11 5.70
CA ARG A 36 3.48 4.14 5.55
C ARG A 36 3.69 4.49 4.09
N GLU A 37 4.02 5.77 3.84
CA GLU A 37 4.46 6.24 2.53
C GLU A 37 5.97 6.51 2.51
N PHE A 38 6.55 6.37 1.33
CA PHE A 38 7.99 6.34 1.07
C PHE A 38 8.38 7.34 -0.01
N SER A 39 9.69 7.61 -0.10
CA SER A 39 10.23 8.49 -1.15
C SER A 39 9.93 7.99 -2.56
N ALA A 40 9.73 8.89 -3.52
CA ALA A 40 9.59 8.55 -4.94
C ALA A 40 10.90 8.02 -5.57
N GLN A 41 12.06 8.22 -4.92
CA GLN A 41 13.34 7.73 -5.43
C GLN A 41 13.45 6.20 -5.22
N PRO A 42 13.54 5.38 -6.28
CA PRO A 42 13.35 3.92 -6.16
C PRO A 42 14.35 3.21 -5.24
N ALA A 43 15.63 3.61 -5.25
CA ALA A 43 16.64 3.00 -4.37
C ALA A 43 16.33 3.28 -2.89
N LYS A 44 16.07 4.55 -2.57
CA LYS A 44 15.75 4.99 -1.21
C LYS A 44 14.45 4.37 -0.71
N ASN A 45 13.41 4.34 -1.56
CA ASN A 45 12.12 3.73 -1.26
C ASN A 45 12.27 2.29 -0.77
N ARG A 46 13.07 1.48 -1.50
CA ARG A 46 13.26 0.06 -1.19
C ARG A 46 14.00 -0.15 0.12
N GLU A 47 15.01 0.66 0.40
CA GLU A 47 15.71 0.62 1.69
C GLU A 47 14.79 1.05 2.84
N GLU A 48 14.01 2.12 2.67
CA GLU A 48 13.04 2.57 3.67
C GLU A 48 11.95 1.52 3.94
N LEU A 49 11.44 0.87 2.88
CA LEU A 49 10.45 -0.20 2.98
C LEU A 49 11.02 -1.41 3.72
N LYS A 50 12.24 -1.85 3.35
CA LYS A 50 12.93 -2.96 4.01
C LYS A 50 13.12 -2.68 5.49
N GLN A 51 13.66 -1.51 5.83
CA GLN A 51 13.90 -1.10 7.20
C GLN A 51 12.59 -1.02 8.00
N TRP A 52 11.52 -0.49 7.40
CA TRP A 52 10.22 -0.43 8.04
C TRP A 52 9.65 -1.82 8.38
N ILE A 53 9.85 -2.83 7.53
CA ILE A 53 9.42 -4.21 7.82
C ILE A 53 10.22 -4.80 9.00
N ILE A 54 11.52 -4.50 9.08
CA ILE A 54 12.40 -4.94 10.17
C ILE A 54 12.02 -4.26 11.50
N ASP A 55 11.76 -2.95 11.46
CA ASP A 55 11.45 -2.13 12.64
C ASP A 55 10.07 -2.43 13.24
N ASN A 56 9.22 -3.19 12.54
CA ASN A 56 7.87 -3.54 12.97
C ASN A 56 7.72 -5.07 13.11
N PRO A 57 8.42 -5.70 14.07
CA PRO A 57 8.39 -7.14 14.26
C PRO A 57 7.00 -7.69 14.64
N GLN A 58 6.13 -6.88 15.25
CA GLN A 58 4.74 -7.21 15.57
C GLN A 58 3.79 -7.19 14.36
N ALA A 59 4.13 -6.42 13.31
CA ALA A 59 3.26 -6.26 12.16
C ALA A 59 3.16 -7.53 11.31
N LYS A 60 1.94 -7.86 10.91
CA LYS A 60 1.58 -9.00 10.05
C LYS A 60 1.15 -8.53 8.66
N CYS A 61 0.59 -7.33 8.56
CA CYS A 61 0.11 -6.74 7.32
C CYS A 61 0.63 -5.30 7.15
N PHE A 62 1.32 -5.07 6.05
CA PHE A 62 1.87 -3.78 5.65
C PHE A 62 1.10 -3.27 4.43
N SER A 63 0.65 -2.02 4.44
CA SER A 63 -0.02 -1.38 3.30
C SER A 63 0.69 -0.08 2.92
N SER A 64 0.87 0.18 1.62
CA SER A 64 1.52 1.41 1.14
C SER A 64 1.10 1.75 -0.29
N HIS A 65 0.83 3.03 -0.56
CA HIS A 65 0.52 3.52 -1.92
C HIS A 65 1.79 3.78 -2.74
N THR A 66 2.91 4.01 -2.07
CA THR A 66 4.18 4.43 -2.67
C THR A 66 5.27 3.36 -2.63
N ALA A 67 5.03 2.18 -2.04
CA ALA A 67 5.99 1.08 -2.10
C ALA A 67 6.29 0.66 -3.54
N ILE A 68 7.57 0.47 -3.87
CA ILE A 68 8.03 0.16 -5.22
C ILE A 68 8.66 -1.24 -5.26
N PHE A 69 8.44 -1.96 -6.36
CA PHE A 69 9.08 -3.25 -6.64
C PHE A 69 10.62 -3.14 -6.82
N PRO A 70 11.38 -4.23 -6.66
CA PRO A 70 10.93 -5.58 -6.27
C PRO A 70 10.56 -5.69 -4.78
N VAL A 71 9.87 -6.76 -4.42
CA VAL A 71 9.64 -7.13 -3.02
C VAL A 71 11.01 -7.32 -2.34
N PRO A 72 11.26 -6.68 -1.18
CA PRO A 72 12.56 -6.80 -0.53
C PRO A 72 12.79 -8.24 -0.05
N HIS A 73 14.03 -8.70 -0.12
CA HIS A 73 14.44 -9.94 0.52
C HIS A 73 14.99 -9.63 1.92
N ILE A 74 14.50 -10.36 2.92
CA ILE A 74 14.89 -10.19 4.33
C ILE A 74 15.03 -11.56 4.97
N ASP A 75 16.21 -11.84 5.54
CA ASP A 75 16.49 -13.13 6.15
C ASP A 75 15.49 -13.46 7.27
N GLY A 76 14.95 -14.68 7.25
CA GLY A 76 13.99 -15.15 8.24
C GLY A 76 12.56 -14.60 8.09
N ILE A 77 12.31 -13.74 7.09
CA ILE A 77 10.98 -13.18 6.80
C ILE A 77 10.54 -13.58 5.38
N ASN A 78 9.39 -14.24 5.29
CA ASN A 78 8.69 -14.53 4.06
C ASN A 78 7.67 -13.41 3.78
N ILE A 79 7.83 -12.70 2.67
CA ILE A 79 6.94 -11.59 2.29
C ILE A 79 6.01 -12.05 1.18
N ILE A 80 4.70 -11.98 1.43
CA ILE A 80 3.65 -12.27 0.46
C ILE A 80 3.17 -10.94 -0.15
N PRO A 81 3.55 -10.61 -1.40
CA PRO A 81 3.05 -9.42 -2.06
C PRO A 81 1.58 -9.61 -2.46
N VAL A 82 0.74 -8.63 -2.12
CA VAL A 82 -0.66 -8.57 -2.54
C VAL A 82 -0.87 -7.32 -3.36
N ILE A 83 -1.42 -7.50 -4.56
CA ILE A 83 -1.75 -6.42 -5.49
C ILE A 83 -3.15 -6.67 -6.01
N PHE A 84 -4.01 -5.67 -5.90
CA PHE A 84 -5.31 -5.70 -6.57
C PHE A 84 -5.21 -4.91 -7.87
N TYR A 85 -5.66 -5.53 -8.95
CA TYR A 85 -5.69 -4.92 -10.27
C TYR A 85 -7.14 -4.83 -10.74
N ARG A 86 -7.49 -3.66 -11.28
CA ARG A 86 -8.79 -3.40 -11.88
C ARG A 86 -8.62 -3.22 -13.39
N HIS A 87 -9.67 -3.57 -14.14
CA HIS A 87 -9.72 -3.29 -15.56
C HIS A 87 -9.35 -1.82 -15.85
N PRO A 88 -8.41 -1.53 -16.78
CA PRO A 88 -7.85 -0.18 -16.95
C PRO A 88 -8.90 0.90 -17.25
N ILE A 89 -9.87 0.59 -18.11
CA ILE A 89 -10.94 1.53 -18.48
C ILE A 89 -11.80 1.87 -17.25
N ASP A 90 -12.16 0.86 -16.46
CA ASP A 90 -12.98 1.05 -15.25
C ASP A 90 -12.22 1.84 -14.19
N ARG A 91 -10.90 1.61 -14.08
CA ARG A 91 -10.03 2.37 -13.19
C ARG A 91 -10.01 3.85 -13.56
N ILE A 92 -9.84 4.16 -14.84
CA ILE A 92 -9.84 5.55 -15.35
C ILE A 92 -11.21 6.20 -15.13
N ALA A 93 -12.31 5.51 -15.47
CA ALA A 93 -13.67 6.01 -15.23
C ALA A 93 -13.92 6.31 -13.74
N SER A 94 -13.42 5.45 -12.84
CA SER A 94 -13.50 5.64 -11.39
C SER A 94 -12.67 6.83 -10.92
N ALA A 95 -11.45 7.02 -11.46
CA ALA A 95 -10.59 8.15 -11.16
C ALA A 95 -11.25 9.48 -11.60
N TYR A 96 -11.73 9.55 -12.86
CA TYR A 96 -12.43 10.72 -13.38
C TYR A 96 -13.65 11.09 -12.54
N SER A 97 -14.49 10.10 -12.22
CA SER A 97 -15.69 10.32 -11.40
C SER A 97 -15.36 10.82 -9.99
N PHE A 98 -14.22 10.39 -9.44
CA PHE A 98 -13.75 10.86 -8.14
C PHE A 98 -13.27 12.32 -8.20
N GLU A 99 -12.42 12.67 -9.17
CA GLU A 99 -11.93 14.05 -9.34
C GLU A 99 -13.08 15.04 -9.61
N LYS A 100 -14.05 14.66 -10.45
CA LYS A 100 -15.23 15.49 -10.74
C LYS A 100 -16.02 15.83 -9.47
N LYS A 101 -16.12 14.90 -8.52
CA LYS A 101 -16.80 15.13 -7.23
C LYS A 101 -16.01 16.05 -6.29
N GLN A 102 -14.68 16.14 -6.43
CA GLN A 102 -13.83 16.98 -5.58
C GLN A 102 -13.81 18.46 -5.97
N GLY A 103 -14.59 18.89 -6.96
CA GLY A 103 -14.75 20.32 -7.28
C GLY A 103 -13.78 20.88 -8.31
N GLY A 104 -13.16 20.03 -9.15
CA GLY A 104 -12.76 20.38 -10.53
C GLY A 104 -11.73 21.47 -10.78
N ASN A 105 -11.09 22.07 -9.76
CA ASN A 105 -10.15 23.19 -9.95
C ASN A 105 -8.66 22.79 -9.97
N GLY A 106 -8.36 21.51 -10.11
CA GLY A 106 -6.99 21.03 -10.32
C GLY A 106 -6.91 19.51 -10.23
N PHE A 107 -5.93 18.91 -10.91
CA PHE A 107 -5.50 17.53 -10.69
C PHE A 107 -5.07 17.43 -9.22
N SER A 108 -6.00 17.08 -8.34
CA SER A 108 -5.72 16.96 -6.92
C SER A 108 -5.14 15.57 -6.71
N LEU A 109 -3.82 15.47 -6.88
CA LEU A 109 -2.98 14.37 -6.42
C LEU A 109 -3.00 14.24 -4.87
N LYS A 110 -4.15 14.41 -4.20
CA LYS A 110 -4.26 14.21 -2.75
C LYS A 110 -4.17 12.74 -2.32
N SER A 111 -3.86 11.83 -3.25
CA SER A 111 -3.62 10.40 -2.96
C SER A 111 -2.66 9.70 -3.94
N CYS A 112 -1.86 10.46 -4.69
CA CYS A 112 -0.67 9.96 -5.39
C CYS A 112 0.45 11.01 -5.19
N PRO A 113 1.71 10.61 -4.98
CA PRO A 113 2.79 11.46 -4.45
C PRO A 113 3.01 12.78 -5.20
#